data_AF-A0A2G3E1K4-F1
#
_entry.id   AF-A0A2G3E1K4-F1
#
_cell.length_a   1.000
_cell.length_b   1.000
_cell.length_c   1.000
_cell.angle_alpha   90.00
_cell.angle_beta   90.00
_cell.angle_gamma   90.00
#
_symmetry.space_group_name_H-M   'P 1'
#
loop_
_entity.id
_entity.type
_entity.pdbx_description
1 polymer ?
#
loop_
_entity_poly.entity_id
_entity_poly.type
_entity_poly.pdbx_seq_one_letter_code
_entity_poly.pdbx_strand_id
1 'polypeptide(L)'
;MKKKIVIIASVIVSVLLVSNIITYAYSNETIFDFFFANSSNEQKEIVKDYLLKDGQKITIDNYVICLEESLCEKNTGLGYLFFVISDKEGQKVDADIDNYNNSLKSFGADKRFIFEYEATGTCNKYAEYKGKELYVYISFEITSEELSALDISKCLKLTDTKEIIDNEYKQYNFNLAFTDNCRTFKNSNGVLYISPLGLRFVTEKTMDDLIITLKDKNNQVISEYNNSENMLSESNRRDGDITEVQYTIQFENLLDIKDLGYIYINDVELDEAK
;
A
#
# COMPACT_ATOMS: atom_id res chain seq x y z
N MET A 1 -7.10 56.70 2.15
CA MET A 1 -7.93 55.85 1.28
C MET A 1 -7.09 54.63 0.86
N LYS A 2 -7.55 53.44 1.23
CA LYS A 2 -6.84 52.16 1.07
C LYS A 2 -7.25 51.44 -0.23
N LYS A 3 -6.26 50.75 -0.82
CA LYS A 3 -6.30 49.54 -1.65
C LYS A 3 -6.83 49.63 -3.10
N LYS A 4 -5.96 49.24 -4.03
CA LYS A 4 -6.13 48.55 -5.33
C LYS A 4 -4.71 48.52 -5.95
N ILE A 5 -4.08 47.43 -6.43
CA ILE A 5 -4.44 46.10 -6.90
C ILE A 5 -3.18 45.22 -6.74
N VAL A 6 -3.30 44.02 -6.18
CA VAL A 6 -2.31 42.94 -6.30
C VAL A 6 -3.03 41.76 -6.93
N ILE A 7 -2.92 41.61 -8.24
CA ILE A 7 -3.38 40.43 -9.00
C ILE A 7 -2.28 40.11 -10.00
N ILE A 8 -1.16 39.56 -9.52
CA ILE A 8 -0.14 38.92 -10.40
C ILE A 8 0.40 37.62 -9.79
N ALA A 9 0.26 37.38 -8.48
CA ALA A 9 0.81 36.18 -7.84
C ALA A 9 -0.04 34.89 -7.99
N SER A 10 -1.35 34.98 -8.25
CA SER A 10 -2.22 33.78 -8.30
C SER A 10 -2.14 33.02 -9.62
N VAL A 11 -1.83 33.68 -10.73
CA VAL A 11 -1.79 33.04 -12.06
C VAL A 11 -0.53 32.18 -12.22
N ILE A 12 0.58 32.54 -11.57
CA ILE A 12 1.84 31.77 -11.65
C ILE A 12 1.74 30.46 -10.86
N VAL A 13 1.03 30.45 -9.72
CA VAL A 13 0.82 29.22 -8.93
C VAL A 13 -0.14 28.26 -9.65
N SER A 14 -1.16 28.77 -10.35
CA SER A 14 -2.06 27.92 -11.13
C SER A 14 -1.39 27.35 -12.39
N VAL A 15 -0.46 28.07 -13.03
CA VAL A 15 0.29 27.54 -14.17
C VAL A 15 1.31 26.47 -13.74
N LEU A 16 1.89 26.56 -12.55
CA LEU A 16 2.79 25.53 -12.01
C LEU A 16 2.09 24.21 -11.65
N LEU A 17 0.81 24.26 -11.25
CA LEU A 17 0.02 23.05 -11.03
C LEU A 17 -0.40 22.37 -12.34
N VAL A 18 -0.51 23.12 -13.44
CA VAL A 18 -0.87 22.56 -14.76
C VAL A 18 0.39 22.19 -15.58
N SER A 19 1.54 22.81 -15.33
CA SER A 19 2.79 22.55 -16.07
C SER A 19 3.61 21.36 -15.57
N ASN A 20 3.17 20.63 -14.55
CA ASN A 20 3.77 19.34 -14.20
C ASN A 20 3.24 18.18 -15.06
N ILE A 21 2.31 18.44 -15.98
CA ILE A 21 1.94 17.52 -17.06
C ILE A 21 2.92 17.74 -18.24
N ILE A 22 4.22 17.70 -17.98
CA ILE A 22 5.24 17.66 -19.04
C ILE A 22 5.65 16.20 -19.17
N THR A 23 4.97 15.52 -20.09
CA THR A 23 5.41 14.33 -20.84
C THR A 23 6.39 13.41 -20.11
N TYR A 24 5.92 12.74 -19.05
CA TYR A 24 6.50 11.44 -18.74
C TYR A 24 6.16 10.53 -19.92
N ALA A 25 7.17 9.94 -20.55
CA ALA A 25 6.93 8.66 -21.20
C ALA A 25 6.45 7.75 -20.07
N TYR A 26 5.13 7.54 -19.98
CA TYR A 26 4.56 6.57 -19.05
C TYR A 26 5.42 5.32 -19.18
N SER A 27 6.06 4.89 -18.09
CA SER A 27 6.37 3.47 -18.00
C SER A 27 5.06 2.75 -18.22
N ASN A 28 5.03 1.80 -19.14
CA ASN A 28 3.87 0.91 -19.23
C ASN A 28 3.78 0.00 -18.00
N GLU A 29 4.82 -0.02 -17.16
CA GLU A 29 4.88 -0.74 -15.89
C GLU A 29 4.00 -0.04 -14.86
N THR A 30 3.17 -0.83 -14.20
CA THR A 30 2.21 -0.42 -13.17
C THR A 30 2.32 -1.35 -11.95
N ILE A 31 1.66 -0.99 -10.85
CA ILE A 31 1.44 -1.91 -9.72
C ILE A 31 0.87 -3.25 -10.19
N PHE A 32 0.03 -3.25 -11.23
CA PHE A 32 -0.60 -4.47 -11.74
C PHE A 32 0.35 -5.37 -12.50
N ASP A 33 1.37 -4.82 -13.17
CA ASP A 33 2.32 -5.64 -13.91
C ASP A 33 3.29 -6.36 -12.99
N PHE A 34 3.59 -5.76 -11.83
CA PHE A 34 4.47 -6.36 -10.83
C PHE A 34 3.74 -7.28 -9.84
N PHE A 35 2.72 -6.78 -9.13
CA PHE A 35 2.07 -7.54 -8.05
C PHE A 35 0.92 -8.42 -8.53
N PHE A 36 0.26 -8.05 -9.63
CA PHE A 36 -0.98 -8.68 -10.09
C PHE A 36 -0.90 -9.13 -11.55
N ALA A 37 0.28 -9.59 -11.97
CA ALA A 37 0.56 -9.98 -13.36
C ALA A 37 -0.42 -11.06 -13.87
N ASN A 38 -0.84 -11.95 -12.97
CA ASN A 38 -1.76 -13.06 -13.26
C ASN A 38 -3.24 -12.67 -13.21
N SER A 39 -3.57 -11.48 -12.72
CA SER A 39 -4.96 -11.00 -12.68
C SER A 39 -5.45 -10.68 -14.10
N SER A 40 -6.69 -11.05 -14.39
CA SER A 40 -7.35 -10.72 -15.66
C SER A 40 -7.53 -9.20 -15.81
N ASN A 41 -7.75 -8.74 -17.04
CA ASN A 41 -8.06 -7.33 -17.29
C ASN A 41 -9.33 -6.89 -16.55
N GLU A 42 -10.35 -7.76 -16.48
CA GLU A 42 -11.57 -7.49 -15.72
C GLU A 42 -11.27 -7.29 -14.24
N GLN A 43 -10.41 -8.15 -13.66
CA GLN A 43 -9.97 -8.03 -12.27
C GLN A 43 -9.21 -6.72 -12.00
N LYS A 44 -8.34 -6.31 -12.93
CA LYS A 44 -7.59 -5.05 -12.83
C LYS A 44 -8.50 -3.83 -12.94
N GLU A 45 -9.53 -3.86 -13.79
CA GLU A 45 -10.47 -2.74 -13.93
C GLU A 45 -11.28 -2.49 -12.66
N ILE A 46 -11.56 -3.51 -11.84
CA ILE A 46 -12.30 -3.35 -10.56
C ILE A 46 -11.58 -2.41 -9.60
N VAL A 47 -10.24 -2.48 -9.58
CA VAL A 47 -9.44 -1.67 -8.66
C VAL A 47 -8.91 -0.38 -9.26
N LYS A 48 -9.16 -0.16 -10.56
CA LYS A 48 -8.64 0.99 -11.28
C LYS A 48 -9.18 2.33 -10.77
N ASP A 49 -10.43 2.35 -10.31
CA ASP A 49 -11.02 3.53 -9.68
C ASP A 49 -10.41 3.85 -8.30
N TYR A 50 -9.69 2.89 -7.70
CA TYR A 50 -8.99 3.03 -6.43
C TYR A 50 -7.48 3.19 -6.59
N LEU A 51 -6.94 2.87 -7.77
CA LEU A 51 -5.55 3.12 -8.13
C LEU A 51 -5.34 4.63 -8.32
N LEU A 52 -4.53 5.22 -7.45
CA LEU A 52 -4.19 6.63 -7.53
C LEU A 52 -2.91 6.79 -8.35
N LYS A 53 -2.98 7.62 -9.39
CA LYS A 53 -1.80 8.14 -10.09
C LYS A 53 -1.31 9.37 -9.35
N ASP A 54 -0.60 9.15 -8.25
CA ASP A 54 -0.22 10.18 -7.29
C ASP A 54 0.62 11.30 -7.89
N GLY A 55 1.67 10.93 -8.65
CA GLY A 55 2.67 11.86 -9.17
C GLY A 55 3.39 12.66 -8.06
N GLN A 56 3.35 12.18 -6.81
CA GLN A 56 3.96 12.86 -5.68
C GLN A 56 5.48 12.80 -5.83
N LYS A 57 6.11 13.96 -5.95
CA LYS A 57 7.53 14.09 -6.27
C LYS A 57 8.30 14.76 -5.16
N ILE A 58 9.33 14.07 -4.67
CA ILE A 58 10.36 14.63 -3.78
C ILE A 58 11.65 14.77 -4.57
N THR A 59 12.33 15.89 -4.38
CA THR A 59 13.58 16.21 -5.07
C THR A 59 14.62 16.61 -4.05
N ILE A 60 15.72 15.86 -3.99
CA ILE A 60 16.79 16.02 -3.01
C ILE A 60 18.11 16.01 -3.75
N ASP A 61 18.82 17.14 -3.74
CA ASP A 61 20.01 17.34 -4.57
C ASP A 61 19.73 16.97 -6.05
N ASN A 62 20.43 15.98 -6.58
CA ASN A 62 20.30 15.44 -7.92
C ASN A 62 19.30 14.27 -8.05
N TYR A 63 18.72 13.79 -6.95
CA TYR A 63 17.73 12.71 -6.97
C TYR A 63 16.30 13.24 -7.12
N VAL A 64 15.51 12.53 -7.93
CA VAL A 64 14.07 12.68 -8.07
C VAL A 64 13.44 11.36 -7.66
N ILE A 65 12.59 11.39 -6.63
CA ILE A 65 11.83 10.25 -6.13
C ILE A 65 10.37 10.55 -6.38
N CYS A 66 9.73 9.79 -7.26
CA CYS A 66 8.33 9.96 -7.64
C CYS A 66 7.52 8.74 -7.17
N LEU A 67 6.46 8.96 -6.41
CA LEU A 67 5.39 7.97 -6.23
C LEU A 67 4.47 8.09 -7.43
N GLU A 68 4.57 7.12 -8.34
CA GLU A 68 3.79 7.10 -9.58
C GLU A 68 2.38 6.56 -9.32
N GLU A 69 2.29 5.46 -8.58
CA GLU A 69 1.01 4.81 -8.27
C GLU A 69 0.92 4.37 -6.81
N SER A 70 -0.28 4.49 -6.23
CA SER A 70 -0.63 3.86 -4.95
C SER A 70 -1.99 3.17 -5.02
N LEU A 71 -2.11 2.06 -4.31
CA LEU A 71 -3.34 1.29 -4.15
C LEU A 71 -3.40 0.79 -2.72
N CYS A 72 -4.22 1.46 -1.89
CA CYS A 72 -4.29 1.22 -0.46
C CYS A 72 -5.76 1.02 -0.03
N GLU A 73 -6.02 0.01 0.80
CA GLU A 73 -7.34 -0.25 1.39
C GLU A 73 -7.27 -0.16 2.92
N LYS A 74 -8.18 0.65 3.46
CA LYS A 74 -8.16 1.08 4.86
C LYS A 74 -8.43 -0.05 5.84
N ASN A 75 -9.43 -0.89 5.57
CA ASN A 75 -9.97 -1.82 6.56
C ASN A 75 -9.13 -3.11 6.66
N THR A 76 -8.70 -3.66 5.52
CA THR A 76 -7.72 -4.74 5.47
C THR A 76 -6.32 -4.25 5.80
N GLY A 77 -6.05 -2.95 5.70
CA GLY A 77 -4.73 -2.36 6.01
C GLY A 77 -3.65 -2.73 4.98
N LEU A 78 -4.06 -3.08 3.77
CA LEU A 78 -3.17 -3.56 2.71
C LEU A 78 -2.85 -2.42 1.76
N GLY A 79 -1.61 -2.37 1.28
CA GLY A 79 -1.23 -1.40 0.26
C GLY A 79 -0.10 -1.85 -0.65
N TYR A 80 -0.14 -1.29 -1.85
CA TYR A 80 0.85 -1.48 -2.90
C TYR A 80 1.23 -0.12 -3.47
N LEU A 81 2.52 0.11 -3.66
CA LEU A 81 3.08 1.39 -4.13
C LEU A 81 4.09 1.13 -5.24
N PHE A 82 4.15 2.06 -6.19
CA PHE A 82 5.14 2.06 -7.26
C PHE A 82 5.85 3.41 -7.32
N PHE A 83 7.16 3.38 -7.16
CA PHE A 83 8.04 4.53 -7.24
C PHE A 83 8.98 4.43 -8.44
N VAL A 84 9.26 5.57 -9.05
CA VAL A 84 10.35 5.75 -10.01
C VAL A 84 11.37 6.72 -9.43
N ILE A 85 12.61 6.28 -9.38
CA ILE A 85 13.74 7.06 -8.87
C ILE A 85 14.73 7.33 -10.01
N SER A 86 15.08 8.59 -10.20
CA SER A 86 16.01 9.02 -11.23
C SER A 86 17.00 10.06 -10.72
N ASP A 87 18.12 10.16 -11.43
CA ASP A 87 19.10 11.23 -11.26
C ASP A 87 18.87 12.29 -12.35
N LYS A 88 18.82 13.57 -11.97
CA LYS A 88 18.54 14.69 -12.88
C LYS A 88 19.58 14.87 -13.98
N GLU A 89 20.81 14.42 -13.75
CA GLU A 89 21.89 14.44 -14.73
C GLU A 89 21.88 13.20 -15.62
N GLY A 90 20.87 12.32 -15.44
CA GLY A 90 20.70 11.10 -16.20
C GLY A 90 21.77 10.06 -15.89
N GLN A 91 22.30 10.05 -14.66
CA GLN A 91 23.17 8.97 -14.18
C GLN A 91 22.34 7.77 -13.71
N LYS A 92 22.97 6.60 -13.67
CA LYS A 92 22.33 5.42 -13.08
C LYS A 92 22.26 5.62 -11.57
N VAL A 93 21.08 5.45 -10.99
CA VAL A 93 20.88 5.47 -9.54
C VAL A 93 21.61 4.28 -8.91
N ASP A 94 22.39 4.50 -7.86
CA ASP A 94 23.00 3.41 -7.10
C ASP A 94 21.99 2.80 -6.12
N ALA A 95 21.99 1.48 -5.95
CA ALA A 95 21.04 0.79 -5.07
C ALA A 95 21.59 -0.51 -4.51
N ASP A 96 21.30 -0.74 -3.23
CA ASP A 96 21.57 -1.99 -2.52
C ASP A 96 20.36 -2.91 -2.68
N ILE A 97 20.41 -3.74 -3.72
CA ILE A 97 19.37 -4.72 -4.07
C ILE A 97 19.91 -6.11 -3.79
N ASP A 98 19.16 -6.90 -3.04
CA ASP A 98 19.46 -8.31 -2.83
C ASP A 98 19.18 -9.11 -4.10
N ASN A 99 20.22 -9.73 -4.66
CA ASN A 99 20.14 -10.45 -5.93
C ASN A 99 19.27 -11.71 -5.89
N TYR A 100 18.89 -12.22 -4.70
CA TYR A 100 18.08 -13.44 -4.60
C TYR A 100 16.58 -13.19 -4.78
N ASN A 101 16.08 -12.08 -4.24
CA ASN A 101 14.64 -11.77 -4.19
C ASN A 101 14.31 -10.35 -4.66
N ASN A 102 15.29 -9.66 -5.26
CA ASN A 102 15.20 -8.26 -5.68
C ASN A 102 14.82 -7.30 -4.55
N SER A 103 15.10 -7.64 -3.29
CA SER A 103 14.72 -6.79 -2.16
C SER A 103 15.60 -5.56 -2.04
N LEU A 104 14.97 -4.38 -1.96
CA LEU A 104 15.65 -3.11 -1.81
C LEU A 104 15.93 -2.80 -0.33
N LYS A 105 17.20 -2.55 -0.02
CA LYS A 105 17.62 -2.08 1.32
C LYS A 105 17.76 -0.56 1.37
N SER A 106 18.40 0.02 0.37
CA SER A 106 18.71 1.46 0.28
C SER A 106 19.08 1.86 -1.15
N PHE A 107 19.07 3.15 -1.44
CA PHE A 107 19.51 3.70 -2.72
C PHE A 107 20.20 5.06 -2.58
N GLY A 108 20.80 5.52 -3.67
CA GLY A 108 21.67 6.69 -3.70
C GLY A 108 23.08 6.41 -3.21
N ALA A 109 23.98 7.33 -3.54
CA ALA A 109 25.38 7.28 -3.13
C ALA A 109 25.52 7.01 -1.62
N ASP A 110 26.44 6.12 -1.25
CA ASP A 110 26.70 5.71 0.13
C ASP A 110 25.46 5.19 0.88
N LYS A 111 24.48 4.60 0.16
CA LYS A 111 23.24 4.04 0.75
C LYS A 111 22.40 5.10 1.47
N ARG A 112 22.43 6.34 0.95
CA ARG A 112 21.86 7.53 1.59
C ARG A 112 20.36 7.43 1.89
N PHE A 113 19.58 6.85 0.98
CA PHE A 113 18.13 6.88 1.07
C PHE A 113 17.55 5.53 1.45
N ILE A 114 16.66 5.53 2.44
CA ILE A 114 16.01 4.33 2.96
C ILE A 114 14.51 4.60 3.05
N PHE A 115 13.70 3.72 2.48
CA PHE A 115 12.26 3.73 2.77
C PHE A 115 12.04 3.13 4.16
N GLU A 116 11.40 3.85 5.06
CA GLU A 116 11.05 3.41 6.41
C GLU A 116 9.55 3.26 6.54
N TYR A 117 9.12 2.26 7.32
CA TYR A 117 7.73 1.94 7.57
C TYR A 117 7.44 2.16 9.04
N GLU A 118 6.57 3.11 9.34
CA GLU A 118 6.26 3.54 10.72
C GLU A 118 5.00 2.88 11.29
N ALA A 119 4.33 2.04 10.50
CA ALA A 119 3.33 1.12 11.01
C ALA A 119 3.97 -0.18 11.50
N THR A 120 3.22 -0.96 12.26
CA THR A 120 3.57 -2.36 12.53
C THR A 120 3.05 -3.24 11.39
N GLY A 121 3.66 -4.40 11.24
CA GLY A 121 3.31 -5.39 10.22
C GLY A 121 4.45 -5.61 9.25
N THR A 122 4.12 -6.12 8.07
CA THR A 122 5.09 -6.43 7.03
C THR A 122 5.17 -5.29 6.03
N CYS A 123 6.39 -4.94 5.61
CA CYS A 123 6.63 -4.00 4.52
C CYS A 123 7.76 -4.54 3.64
N ASN A 124 7.37 -5.08 2.48
CA ASN A 124 8.29 -5.65 1.51
C ASN A 124 8.62 -4.60 0.45
N LYS A 125 9.90 -4.51 0.09
CA LYS A 125 10.41 -3.52 -0.86
C LYS A 125 11.20 -4.26 -1.91
N TYR A 126 10.81 -4.12 -3.16
CA TYR A 126 11.43 -4.73 -4.31
C TYR A 126 11.95 -3.64 -5.24
N ALA A 127 13.03 -3.91 -5.96
CA ALA A 127 13.51 -2.98 -6.96
C ALA A 127 14.13 -3.65 -8.18
N GLU A 128 13.99 -2.99 -9.32
CA GLU A 128 14.65 -3.36 -10.57
C GLU A 128 15.14 -2.12 -11.31
N TYR A 129 16.11 -2.30 -12.21
CA TYR A 129 16.59 -1.23 -13.07
C TYR A 129 15.87 -1.26 -14.42
N LYS A 130 15.30 -0.12 -14.82
CA LYS A 130 14.86 0.13 -16.20
C LYS A 130 15.78 1.18 -16.81
N GLY A 131 16.81 0.71 -17.53
CA GLY A 131 17.87 1.58 -18.02
C GLY A 131 18.69 2.18 -16.87
N LYS A 132 18.55 3.48 -16.65
CA LYS A 132 19.26 4.21 -15.58
C LYS A 132 18.39 4.53 -14.37
N GLU A 133 17.08 4.39 -14.52
CA GLU A 133 16.10 4.62 -13.45
C GLU A 133 15.97 3.37 -12.59
N LEU A 134 15.67 3.59 -11.31
CA LEU A 134 15.38 2.54 -10.35
C LEU A 134 13.87 2.52 -10.10
N TYR A 135 13.25 1.39 -10.40
CA TYR A 135 11.82 1.15 -10.21
C TYR A 135 11.68 0.41 -8.89
N VAL A 136 10.87 0.93 -7.98
CA VAL A 136 10.71 0.38 -6.64
C VAL A 136 9.24 0.06 -6.40
N TYR A 137 8.97 -1.18 -6.05
CA TYR A 137 7.64 -1.69 -5.74
C TYR A 137 7.58 -2.02 -4.25
N ILE A 138 6.60 -1.49 -3.54
CA ILE A 138 6.44 -1.71 -2.11
C ILE A 138 5.08 -2.35 -1.87
N SER A 139 5.03 -3.47 -1.15
CA SER A 139 3.79 -4.01 -0.59
C SER A 139 3.86 -3.97 0.93
N PHE A 140 2.73 -3.67 1.57
CA PHE A 140 2.67 -3.61 3.02
C PHE A 140 1.34 -4.10 3.58
N GLU A 141 1.40 -4.50 4.84
CA GLU A 141 0.29 -4.81 5.73
C GLU A 141 0.44 -3.97 7.00
N ILE A 142 -0.62 -3.24 7.37
CA ILE A 142 -0.71 -2.51 8.63
C ILE A 142 -1.40 -3.41 9.66
N THR A 143 -0.64 -3.81 10.68
CA THR A 143 -1.15 -4.62 11.81
C THR A 143 -1.37 -3.79 13.08
N SER A 144 -1.33 -2.46 12.96
CA SER A 144 -1.07 -1.57 14.10
C SER A 144 -1.98 -1.81 15.31
N GLU A 145 -1.30 -1.89 16.46
CA GLU A 145 -1.85 -1.92 17.81
C GLU A 145 -2.69 -0.68 18.17
N GLU A 146 -2.79 0.33 17.30
CA GLU A 146 -3.58 1.55 17.52
C GLU A 146 -3.75 2.29 16.18
N LEU A 147 -4.55 1.73 15.24
CA LEU A 147 -4.92 2.40 13.98
C LEU A 147 -5.53 3.80 14.18
N SER A 148 -6.05 4.09 15.37
CA SER A 148 -6.63 5.37 15.76
C SER A 148 -5.59 6.45 16.11
N ALA A 149 -4.37 6.06 16.53
CA ALA A 149 -3.31 6.99 16.90
C ALA A 149 -2.30 7.25 15.77
N LEU A 150 -2.19 6.31 14.81
CA LEU A 150 -1.30 6.45 13.67
C LEU A 150 -1.98 7.19 12.52
N ASP A 151 -1.35 8.26 12.03
CA ASP A 151 -1.72 8.85 10.73
C ASP A 151 -1.25 7.89 9.62
N ILE A 152 -2.08 6.89 9.31
CA ILE A 152 -1.77 5.85 8.31
C ILE A 152 -1.46 6.44 6.93
N SER A 153 -1.91 7.67 6.64
CA SER A 153 -1.56 8.35 5.40
C SER A 153 -0.07 8.66 5.28
N LYS A 154 0.69 8.60 6.38
CA LYS A 154 2.14 8.84 6.43
C LYS A 154 2.92 7.63 6.93
N CYS A 155 2.37 6.42 6.80
CA CYS A 155 3.01 5.21 7.30
C CYS A 155 4.32 4.86 6.56
N LEU A 156 4.56 5.44 5.38
CA LEU A 156 5.81 5.29 4.64
C LEU A 156 6.58 6.62 4.59
N LYS A 157 7.85 6.55 4.97
CA LYS A 157 8.79 7.67 4.93
C LYS A 157 10.01 7.36 4.09
N LEU A 158 10.64 8.42 3.60
CA LEU A 158 11.98 8.37 3.03
C LEU A 158 12.95 9.03 4.00
N THR A 159 13.91 8.27 4.49
CA THR A 159 14.97 8.76 5.36
C THR A 159 16.21 9.09 4.54
N ASP A 160 16.74 10.28 4.75
CA ASP A 160 17.96 10.80 4.14
C ASP A 160 19.08 10.81 5.20
N THR A 161 20.04 9.89 5.05
CA THR A 161 21.11 9.67 6.02
C THR A 161 22.31 10.59 5.85
N LYS A 162 22.25 11.57 4.95
CA LYS A 162 23.38 12.48 4.66
C LYS A 162 23.86 13.25 5.89
N GLU A 163 22.92 13.72 6.72
CA GLU A 163 23.21 14.53 7.91
C GLU A 163 22.26 14.16 9.05
N ILE A 164 22.78 14.20 10.28
CA ILE A 164 22.00 14.07 11.52
C ILE A 164 21.83 15.47 12.11
N ILE A 165 20.60 15.86 12.38
CA ILE A 165 20.25 17.13 13.05
C ILE A 165 19.47 16.77 14.30
N ASP A 166 19.89 17.25 15.46
CA ASP A 166 19.24 16.98 16.75
C ASP A 166 19.02 15.47 17.04
N ASN A 167 20.01 14.64 16.71
CA ASN A 167 19.99 13.18 16.82
C ASN A 167 19.00 12.45 15.88
N GLU A 168 18.41 13.13 14.91
CA GLU A 168 17.50 12.53 13.94
C GLU A 168 17.99 12.74 12.50
N TYR A 169 17.73 11.75 11.65
CA TYR A 169 17.90 11.91 10.21
C TYR A 169 16.73 12.69 9.61
N LYS A 170 16.98 13.38 8.51
CA LYS A 170 15.92 14.09 7.81
C LYS A 170 14.97 13.08 7.14
N GLN A 171 13.68 13.22 7.42
CA GLN A 171 12.64 12.37 6.84
C GLN A 171 11.72 13.15 5.90
N TYR A 172 11.22 12.48 4.88
CA TYR A 172 10.24 13.01 3.93
C TYR A 172 9.03 12.06 3.87
N ASN A 173 7.82 12.62 3.87
CA ASN A 173 6.59 11.84 3.85
C ASN A 173 6.01 11.77 2.43
N PHE A 174 5.43 10.64 2.09
CA PHE A 174 4.46 10.52 1.00
C PHE A 174 3.08 10.42 1.63
N ASN A 175 2.12 11.21 1.16
CA ASN A 175 0.76 11.16 1.70
C ASN A 175 -0.04 10.12 0.94
N LEU A 176 -0.15 8.93 1.50
CA LEU A 176 -0.91 7.82 0.94
C LEU A 176 -2.40 8.03 1.17
N ALA A 177 -3.19 7.89 0.12
CA ALA A 177 -4.65 7.91 0.24
C ALA A 177 -5.18 6.47 0.29
N PHE A 178 -6.02 6.22 1.30
CA PHE A 178 -6.63 4.92 1.54
C PHE A 178 -8.09 4.95 1.06
N THR A 179 -8.46 3.90 0.34
CA THR A 179 -9.83 3.70 -0.11
C THR A 179 -10.59 2.81 0.86
N ASP A 180 -11.91 2.95 0.85
CA ASP A 180 -12.84 2.15 1.65
C ASP A 180 -13.66 1.28 0.69
N ASN A 181 -12.97 0.37 -0.01
CA ASN A 181 -13.58 -0.60 -0.90
C ASN A 181 -13.48 -1.99 -0.30
N CYS A 182 -14.27 -2.21 0.75
CA CYS A 182 -14.36 -3.49 1.42
C CYS A 182 -15.81 -3.90 1.65
N ARG A 183 -16.03 -5.20 1.78
CA ARG A 183 -17.24 -5.77 2.37
C ARG A 183 -16.91 -6.23 3.78
N THR A 184 -17.81 -5.96 4.72
CA THR A 184 -17.61 -6.27 6.14
C THR A 184 -18.62 -7.31 6.57
N PHE A 185 -18.17 -8.34 7.27
CA PHE A 185 -19.00 -9.43 7.79
C PHE A 185 -18.74 -9.56 9.29
N LYS A 186 -19.80 -9.84 10.06
CA LYS A 186 -19.70 -9.91 11.53
C LYS A 186 -20.37 -11.16 12.07
N ASN A 187 -19.76 -11.77 13.07
CA ASN A 187 -20.39 -12.80 13.89
C ASN A 187 -19.94 -12.66 15.36
N SER A 188 -20.27 -13.66 16.18
CA SER A 188 -19.88 -13.70 17.59
C SER A 188 -18.37 -13.83 17.82
N ASN A 189 -17.61 -14.26 16.81
CA ASN A 189 -16.18 -14.52 16.91
C ASN A 189 -15.37 -13.30 16.51
N GLY A 190 -15.91 -12.41 15.66
CA GLY A 190 -15.16 -11.24 15.22
C GLY A 190 -15.75 -10.54 14.01
N VAL A 191 -14.88 -9.76 13.35
CA VAL A 191 -15.18 -8.97 12.17
C VAL A 191 -14.25 -9.37 11.03
N LEU A 192 -14.81 -9.74 9.89
CA LEU A 192 -14.08 -10.06 8.66
C LEU A 192 -14.25 -8.93 7.65
N TYR A 193 -13.14 -8.37 7.20
CA TYR A 193 -13.06 -7.40 6.12
C TYR A 193 -12.51 -8.08 4.87
N ILE A 194 -13.17 -7.88 3.73
CA ILE A 194 -12.73 -8.41 2.44
C ILE A 194 -12.66 -7.27 1.43
N SER A 195 -11.49 -7.02 0.88
CA SER A 195 -11.27 -6.09 -0.22
C SER A 195 -10.80 -6.85 -1.47
N PRO A 196 -10.68 -6.19 -2.64
CA PRO A 196 -10.07 -6.84 -3.80
C PRO A 196 -8.61 -7.24 -3.59
N LEU A 197 -7.93 -6.64 -2.61
CA LEU A 197 -6.51 -6.83 -2.33
C LEU A 197 -6.23 -8.02 -1.40
N GLY A 198 -7.23 -8.46 -0.63
CA GLY A 198 -7.05 -9.42 0.44
C GLY A 198 -8.18 -9.41 1.46
N LEU A 199 -7.95 -10.08 2.58
CA LEU A 199 -8.88 -10.08 3.70
C LEU A 199 -8.16 -9.91 5.03
N ARG A 200 -8.92 -9.47 6.04
CA ARG A 200 -8.49 -9.35 7.43
C ARG A 200 -9.62 -9.78 8.35
N PHE A 201 -9.38 -10.77 9.19
CA PHE A 201 -10.27 -11.17 10.26
C PHE A 201 -9.73 -10.68 11.60
N VAL A 202 -10.56 -10.04 12.42
CA VAL A 202 -10.20 -9.51 13.75
C VAL A 202 -11.10 -10.16 14.79
N THR A 203 -10.49 -10.74 15.83
CA THR A 203 -11.16 -11.52 16.89
C THR A 203 -10.50 -11.23 18.25
N GLU A 204 -11.23 -11.39 19.36
CA GLU A 204 -10.68 -11.24 20.72
C GLU A 204 -9.89 -12.48 21.19
N LYS A 205 -9.88 -13.56 20.41
CA LYS A 205 -9.25 -14.84 20.78
C LYS A 205 -8.48 -15.43 19.61
N THR A 206 -7.31 -16.00 19.91
CA THR A 206 -6.58 -16.88 18.98
C THR A 206 -7.48 -18.05 18.56
N MET A 207 -7.43 -18.38 17.28
CA MET A 207 -8.19 -19.46 16.66
C MET A 207 -7.23 -20.55 16.21
N ASP A 208 -7.36 -21.78 16.72
CA ASP A 208 -6.42 -22.86 16.36
C ASP A 208 -6.69 -23.43 14.95
N ASP A 209 -7.96 -23.53 14.56
CA ASP A 209 -8.42 -24.05 13.25
C ASP A 209 -9.32 -23.01 12.57
N LEU A 210 -8.75 -21.90 12.11
CA LEU A 210 -9.47 -20.87 11.36
C LEU A 210 -9.52 -21.23 9.87
N ILE A 211 -10.72 -21.46 9.37
CA ILE A 211 -11.02 -21.65 7.95
C ILE A 211 -11.96 -20.53 7.50
N ILE A 212 -11.54 -19.76 6.51
CA ILE A 212 -12.35 -18.74 5.85
C ILE A 212 -12.66 -19.22 4.44
N THR A 213 -13.93 -19.47 4.13
CA THR A 213 -14.36 -19.91 2.80
C THR A 213 -15.14 -18.80 2.11
N LEU A 214 -14.67 -18.39 0.92
CA LEU A 214 -15.32 -17.42 0.07
C LEU A 214 -16.05 -18.14 -1.07
N LYS A 215 -17.34 -17.87 -1.25
CA LYS A 215 -18.14 -18.46 -2.33
C LYS A 215 -18.81 -17.40 -3.18
N ASP A 216 -19.03 -17.73 -4.44
CA ASP A 216 -19.78 -16.89 -5.37
C ASP A 216 -21.29 -16.91 -5.08
N LYS A 217 -22.06 -16.12 -5.81
CA LYS A 217 -23.54 -16.08 -5.74
C LYS A 217 -24.22 -17.41 -6.11
N ASN A 218 -23.51 -18.33 -6.76
CA ASN A 218 -23.99 -19.67 -7.12
C ASN A 218 -23.53 -20.74 -6.10
N ASN A 219 -22.98 -20.33 -4.96
CA ASN A 219 -22.45 -21.20 -3.91
C ASN A 219 -21.26 -22.08 -4.36
N GLN A 220 -20.52 -21.65 -5.39
CA GLN A 220 -19.25 -22.25 -5.79
C GLN A 220 -18.10 -21.64 -4.98
N VAL A 221 -17.17 -22.48 -4.54
CA VAL A 221 -15.98 -22.02 -3.79
C VAL A 221 -15.07 -21.23 -4.72
N ILE A 222 -14.80 -19.98 -4.36
CA ILE A 222 -13.81 -19.13 -5.01
C ILE A 222 -12.44 -19.37 -4.38
N SER A 223 -12.39 -19.35 -3.05
CA SER A 223 -11.17 -19.59 -2.29
C SER A 223 -11.48 -20.05 -0.87
N GLU A 224 -10.50 -20.72 -0.28
CA GLU A 224 -10.51 -21.18 1.10
C GLU A 224 -9.14 -20.88 1.71
N TYR A 225 -9.12 -20.32 2.92
CA TYR A 225 -7.91 -19.91 3.61
C TYR A 225 -7.88 -20.55 4.99
N ASN A 226 -6.76 -21.19 5.31
CA ASN A 226 -6.58 -21.92 6.56
C ASN A 226 -5.32 -21.45 7.29
N ASN A 227 -5.44 -21.12 8.58
CA ASN A 227 -4.30 -20.71 9.38
C ASN A 227 -3.38 -21.89 9.78
N SER A 228 -3.91 -23.11 9.90
CA SER A 228 -3.10 -24.32 10.18
C SER A 228 -2.11 -24.65 9.06
N GLU A 229 -2.40 -24.21 7.84
CA GLU A 229 -1.50 -24.30 6.68
C GLU A 229 -0.58 -23.07 6.53
N ASN A 230 -0.59 -22.15 7.51
CA ASN A 230 0.13 -20.87 7.49
C ASN A 230 -0.25 -19.96 6.30
N MET A 231 -1.48 -20.06 5.78
CA MET A 231 -1.95 -19.18 4.70
C MET A 231 -2.29 -17.77 5.19
N LEU A 232 -2.52 -17.62 6.49
CA LEU A 232 -2.90 -16.38 7.14
C LEU A 232 -1.75 -15.90 8.02
N SER A 233 -1.38 -14.62 7.86
CA SER A 233 -0.49 -13.92 8.78
C SER A 233 -1.25 -13.67 10.09
N GLU A 234 -0.77 -14.24 11.20
CA GLU A 234 -1.30 -13.98 12.54
C GLU A 234 -0.49 -12.88 13.22
N SER A 235 -1.18 -11.87 13.76
CA SER A 235 -0.55 -10.88 14.62
C SER A 235 -1.49 -10.42 15.72
N ASN A 236 -0.92 -9.99 16.85
CA ASN A 236 -1.70 -9.33 17.89
C ASN A 236 -1.91 -7.85 17.53
N ARG A 237 -3.08 -7.35 17.88
CA ARG A 237 -3.44 -5.94 17.81
C ARG A 237 -3.96 -5.52 19.18
N ARG A 238 -3.46 -4.40 19.70
CA ARG A 238 -4.07 -3.74 20.85
C ARG A 238 -5.23 -2.85 20.39
N ASP A 239 -6.24 -2.69 21.21
CA ASP A 239 -7.23 -1.63 21.07
C ASP A 239 -7.59 -1.15 22.48
N GLY A 240 -6.87 -0.12 22.95
CA GLY A 240 -6.88 0.29 24.34
C GLY A 240 -6.38 -0.82 25.28
N ASP A 241 -7.25 -1.31 26.16
CA ASP A 241 -6.93 -2.39 27.11
C ASP A 241 -7.20 -3.80 26.56
N ILE A 242 -7.75 -3.91 25.35
CA ILE A 242 -8.11 -5.17 24.71
C ILE A 242 -6.95 -5.64 23.83
N THR A 243 -6.59 -6.92 23.95
CA THR A 243 -5.73 -7.59 22.97
C THR A 243 -6.61 -8.37 22.01
N GLU A 244 -6.67 -7.93 20.76
CA GLU A 244 -7.25 -8.65 19.64
C GLU A 244 -6.18 -9.46 18.91
N VAL A 245 -6.60 -10.51 18.23
CA VAL A 245 -5.82 -11.27 17.27
C VAL A 245 -6.38 -10.97 15.89
N GLN A 246 -5.49 -10.76 14.93
CA GLN A 246 -5.86 -10.59 13.54
C GLN A 246 -5.21 -11.63 12.65
N TYR A 247 -5.95 -12.03 11.62
CA TYR A 247 -5.55 -12.95 10.57
C TYR A 247 -5.69 -12.25 9.22
N THR A 248 -4.58 -12.07 8.51
CA THR A 248 -4.56 -11.33 7.24
C THR A 248 -3.99 -12.17 6.11
N ILE A 249 -4.47 -11.94 4.89
CA ILE A 249 -3.83 -12.44 3.68
C ILE A 249 -3.93 -11.41 2.56
N GLN A 250 -2.84 -11.26 1.81
CA GLN A 250 -2.79 -10.56 0.53
C GLN A 250 -3.12 -11.56 -0.58
N PHE A 251 -4.08 -11.24 -1.46
CA PHE A 251 -4.40 -12.13 -2.57
C PHE A 251 -3.35 -12.04 -3.67
N GLU A 252 -2.97 -13.20 -4.21
CA GLU A 252 -2.13 -13.28 -5.41
C GLU A 252 -2.82 -12.68 -6.64
N ASN A 253 -4.15 -12.77 -6.69
CA ASN A 253 -4.98 -12.22 -7.76
C ASN A 253 -6.08 -11.36 -7.16
N LEU A 254 -6.37 -10.24 -7.82
CA LEU A 254 -7.40 -9.32 -7.40
C LEU A 254 -8.78 -10.01 -7.41
N LEU A 255 -9.57 -9.80 -6.37
CA LEU A 255 -10.89 -10.41 -6.23
C LEU A 255 -12.02 -9.43 -6.54
N ASP A 256 -12.98 -9.80 -7.39
CA ASP A 256 -14.24 -9.06 -7.49
C ASP A 256 -15.13 -9.35 -6.28
N ILE A 257 -15.07 -8.45 -5.30
CA ILE A 257 -15.90 -8.58 -4.10
C ILE A 257 -17.40 -8.43 -4.38
N LYS A 258 -17.81 -7.94 -5.56
CA LYS A 258 -19.23 -7.88 -5.96
C LYS A 258 -19.77 -9.26 -6.30
N ASP A 259 -18.93 -10.22 -6.66
CA ASP A 259 -19.34 -11.58 -7.03
C ASP A 259 -19.40 -12.55 -5.86
N LEU A 260 -18.90 -12.14 -4.71
CA LEU A 260 -19.07 -12.85 -3.46
C LEU A 260 -20.55 -12.97 -3.09
N GLY A 261 -21.00 -14.20 -2.86
CA GLY A 261 -22.35 -14.54 -2.43
C GLY A 261 -22.40 -14.92 -0.95
N TYR A 262 -21.64 -15.95 -0.58
CA TYR A 262 -21.70 -16.58 0.75
C TYR A 262 -20.30 -16.66 1.35
N ILE A 263 -20.19 -16.28 2.62
CA ILE A 263 -18.92 -16.22 3.36
C ILE A 263 -19.05 -17.06 4.61
N TYR A 264 -18.07 -17.91 4.87
CA TYR A 264 -18.07 -18.81 6.02
C TYR A 264 -16.81 -18.64 6.85
N ILE A 265 -16.96 -18.72 8.17
CA ILE A 265 -15.87 -18.98 9.11
C ILE A 265 -16.17 -20.27 9.84
N ASN A 266 -15.30 -21.27 9.72
CA ASN A 266 -15.45 -22.60 10.36
C ASN A 266 -16.86 -23.18 10.14
N ASP A 267 -17.30 -23.24 8.88
CA ASP A 267 -18.63 -23.68 8.43
C ASP A 267 -19.84 -22.85 8.89
N VAL A 268 -19.61 -21.73 9.59
CA VAL A 268 -20.67 -20.80 9.99
C VAL A 268 -20.78 -19.67 8.98
N GLU A 269 -21.93 -19.59 8.32
CA GLU A 269 -22.23 -18.49 7.39
C GLU A 269 -22.26 -17.15 8.13
N LEU A 270 -21.66 -16.13 7.51
CA LEU A 270 -21.62 -14.78 8.05
C LEU A 270 -22.65 -13.88 7.38
N ASP A 271 -23.29 -13.04 8.20
CA ASP A 271 -24.09 -11.93 7.71
C ASP A 271 -23.21 -10.73 7.36
N GLU A 272 -23.49 -10.10 6.22
CA GLU A 272 -22.87 -8.83 5.84
C GLU A 272 -23.36 -7.70 6.76
N ALA A 273 -22.42 -6.98 7.34
CA ALA A 273 -22.70 -5.81 8.15
C ALA A 273 -23.18 -4.66 7.26
N LYS A 274 -24.36 -4.12 7.59
CA LYS A 274 -24.95 -2.96 6.92
C LYS A 274 -24.47 -1.65 7.51
#